data_AF-A0A5A7NBS5-F1
#
_entry.id   AF-A0A5A7NBS5-F1
#
_cell.length_a   1.000
_cell.length_b   1.000
_cell.length_c   1.000
_cell.angle_alpha   90.00
_cell.angle_beta   90.00
_cell.angle_gamma   90.00
#
_symmetry.space_group_name_H-M   'P 1'
#
loop_
_entity.id
_entity.type
_entity.pdbx_description
1 polymer ?
#
loop_
_entity_poly.entity_id
_entity_poly.type
_entity_poly.pdbx_seq_one_letter_code
_entity_poly.pdbx_strand_id
1 'polypeptide(L)'
;MGACENALDTGCVLSWQSFGEAGNPDYMIKGYQNQVGLDGQLKGQSPMLCINPISWQPNGAAPRSAHLGSVPPVSQPDAALPAPLPQALAAECRENGFLYLSPDPGDAFNRFLMPGKNYHVYDIHLFAMDIRANARDRIKAWLLKHATATALQPGPAQ
;
A
#
# COMPACT_ATOMS: atom_id res chain seq x y z
N MET A 1 15.79 2.54 8.69
CA MET A 1 14.72 1.59 8.31
C MET A 1 14.57 1.67 6.80
N GLY A 2 14.70 0.54 6.10
CA GLY A 2 14.63 0.50 4.63
C GLY A 2 13.22 0.24 4.10
N ALA A 3 13.07 0.26 2.78
CA ALA A 3 11.87 -0.22 2.09
C ALA A 3 11.77 -1.75 2.19
N CYS A 4 10.56 -2.29 2.17
CA CYS A 4 10.38 -3.74 1.99
C CYS A 4 10.63 -4.10 0.52
N GLU A 5 11.33 -5.21 0.26
CA GLU A 5 11.67 -5.68 -1.08
C GLU A 5 10.76 -6.84 -1.53
N ASN A 6 10.19 -7.58 -0.58
CA ASN A 6 9.26 -8.66 -0.87
C ASN A 6 8.07 -8.73 0.12
N ALA A 7 7.14 -9.65 -0.20
CA ALA A 7 5.90 -9.85 0.54
C ALA A 7 6.08 -10.30 2.00
N LEU A 8 7.23 -10.89 2.35
CA LEU A 8 7.48 -11.48 3.67
C LEU A 8 8.46 -10.68 4.53
N ASP A 9 9.04 -9.60 3.99
CA ASP A 9 9.95 -8.76 4.75
C ASP A 9 9.28 -8.18 6.00
N THR A 10 10.08 -8.01 7.05
CA THR A 10 9.65 -7.44 8.34
C THR A 10 10.68 -6.43 8.82
N GLY A 11 10.26 -5.41 9.57
CA GLY A 11 11.14 -4.32 10.03
C GLY A 11 11.50 -3.30 8.93
N CYS A 12 10.62 -3.14 7.95
CA CYS A 12 10.77 -2.27 6.78
C CYS A 12 9.50 -1.43 6.56
N VAL A 13 9.57 -0.46 5.65
CA VAL A 13 8.46 0.46 5.31
C VAL A 13 7.79 0.03 4.00
N LEU A 14 6.46 0.11 3.99
CA LEU A 14 5.63 0.05 2.79
C LEU A 14 5.06 1.43 2.49
N SER A 15 5.04 1.81 1.22
CA SER A 15 4.45 3.07 0.75
C SER A 15 3.97 2.94 -0.68
N TRP A 16 2.84 3.57 -0.98
CA TRP A 16 2.31 3.80 -2.32
C TRP A 16 1.33 4.97 -2.25
N GLN A 17 1.01 5.54 -3.40
CA GLN A 17 0.00 6.58 -3.56
C GLN A 17 -0.73 6.35 -4.88
N SER A 18 -2.04 6.08 -4.83
CA SER A 18 -2.78 5.65 -6.02
C SER A 18 -3.31 6.78 -6.88
N PHE A 19 -3.11 6.65 -8.19
CA PHE A 19 -3.60 7.53 -9.24
C PHE A 19 -4.28 6.73 -10.34
N GLY A 20 -5.30 7.30 -10.99
CA GLY A 20 -5.91 6.68 -12.18
C GLY A 20 -4.93 6.60 -13.35
N GLU A 21 -5.25 5.85 -14.40
CA GLU A 21 -4.32 5.49 -15.49
C GLU A 21 -3.66 6.71 -16.16
N ALA A 22 -4.44 7.78 -16.32
CA ALA A 22 -4.04 9.08 -16.85
C ALA A 22 -3.92 10.16 -15.75
N GLY A 23 -3.61 9.77 -14.52
CA GLY A 23 -3.49 10.65 -13.37
C GLY A 23 -2.24 11.54 -13.43
N ASN A 24 -2.38 12.76 -12.89
CA ASN A 24 -1.31 13.75 -12.82
C ASN A 24 -0.98 14.09 -11.35
N PRO A 25 0.18 13.63 -10.83
CA PRO A 25 0.64 13.90 -9.48
C PRO A 25 1.52 15.15 -9.33
N ASP A 26 1.64 16.03 -10.33
CA ASP A 26 2.59 17.16 -10.34
C ASP A 26 2.49 18.05 -9.10
N TYR A 27 1.29 18.28 -8.59
CA TYR A 27 1.10 19.08 -7.38
C TYR A 27 1.66 18.40 -6.12
N MET A 28 1.56 17.07 -6.03
CA MET A 28 2.14 16.28 -4.94
C MET A 28 3.67 16.29 -5.05
N ILE A 29 4.21 16.14 -6.27
CA ILE A 29 5.67 16.19 -6.50
C ILE A 29 6.24 17.54 -6.08
N LYS A 30 5.60 18.65 -6.48
CA LYS A 30 6.02 20.00 -6.08
C LYS A 30 5.97 20.19 -4.56
N GLY A 31 4.94 19.68 -3.89
CA GLY A 31 4.86 19.73 -2.43
C GLY A 31 5.94 18.89 -1.76
N TYR A 32 6.14 17.66 -2.23
CA TYR A 32 7.11 16.71 -1.71
C TYR A 32 8.55 17.23 -1.78
N GLN A 33 8.95 17.82 -2.91
CA GLN A 33 10.30 18.33 -3.15
C GLN A 33 10.72 19.41 -2.12
N ASN A 34 9.74 20.13 -1.55
CA ASN A 34 9.95 21.23 -0.62
C ASN A 34 9.84 20.81 0.86
N GLN A 35 9.68 19.52 1.15
CA GLN A 35 9.57 19.00 2.52
C GLN A 35 10.89 18.39 3.01
N VAL A 36 11.12 18.47 4.32
CA VAL A 36 12.23 17.77 4.99
C VAL A 36 11.81 16.32 5.27
N GLY A 37 12.70 15.38 4.96
CA GLY A 37 12.55 13.95 5.20
C GLY A 37 12.75 13.58 6.68
N LEU A 38 12.48 12.32 7.00
CA LEU A 38 12.70 11.78 8.36
C LEU A 38 14.19 11.67 8.73
N ASP A 39 15.08 11.79 7.75
CA ASP A 39 16.53 11.87 7.90
C ASP A 39 17.04 13.30 8.13
N GLY A 40 16.14 14.29 8.20
CA GLY A 40 16.47 15.70 8.35
C GLY A 40 16.98 16.38 7.08
N GLN A 41 17.04 15.66 5.95
CA GLN A 41 17.45 16.23 4.66
C GLN A 41 16.25 16.73 3.86
N LEU A 42 16.47 17.72 2.99
CA LEU A 42 15.44 18.10 2.03
C LEU A 42 15.17 16.92 1.09
N LYS A 43 13.90 16.55 0.93
CA LYS A 43 13.51 15.46 0.02
C LYS A 43 13.95 15.75 -1.41
N GLY A 44 13.82 17.00 -1.87
CA GLY A 44 14.24 17.41 -3.21
C GLY A 44 13.73 16.44 -4.28
N GLN A 45 14.60 16.05 -5.20
CA GLN A 45 14.28 15.15 -6.30
C GLN A 45 14.33 13.65 -5.93
N SER A 46 14.39 13.30 -4.64
CA SER A 46 14.34 11.88 -4.25
C SER A 46 13.05 11.22 -4.75
N PRO A 47 13.12 9.97 -5.24
CA PRO A 47 11.92 9.26 -5.67
C PRO A 47 11.04 8.95 -4.46
N MET A 48 9.71 9.03 -4.65
CA MET A 48 8.77 8.50 -3.67
C MET A 48 8.81 6.97 -3.72
N LEU A 49 8.75 6.31 -2.57
CA LEU A 49 8.68 4.86 -2.49
C LEU A 49 7.32 4.38 -3.00
N CYS A 50 7.34 3.53 -4.03
CA CYS A 50 6.17 2.82 -4.55
C CYS A 50 6.38 1.30 -4.45
N ILE A 51 5.55 0.67 -3.62
CA ILE A 51 5.43 -0.79 -3.54
C ILE A 51 4.02 -1.15 -3.99
N ASN A 52 3.93 -2.01 -5.00
CA ASN A 52 2.66 -2.43 -5.57
C ASN A 52 1.92 -3.32 -4.56
N PRO A 53 0.72 -2.95 -4.06
CA PRO A 53 0.02 -3.72 -3.02
C PRO A 53 -0.53 -5.06 -3.49
N ILE A 54 -0.60 -5.31 -4.80
CA ILE A 54 -1.04 -6.60 -5.34
C ILE A 54 0.13 -7.59 -5.36
N SER A 55 1.33 -7.15 -5.79
CA SER A 55 2.50 -8.03 -5.91
C SER A 55 3.46 -7.96 -4.71
N TRP A 56 3.35 -6.93 -3.88
CA TRP A 56 4.27 -6.58 -2.78
C TRP A 56 5.72 -6.40 -3.22
N GLN A 57 5.91 -5.92 -4.45
CA GLN A 57 7.23 -5.64 -5.03
C GLN A 57 7.43 -4.12 -5.22
N PRO A 58 8.60 -3.58 -4.87
CA PRO A 58 9.00 -2.23 -5.25
C PRO A 58 8.98 -2.06 -6.76
N ASN A 59 8.47 -0.92 -7.24
CA ASN A 59 8.43 -0.60 -8.68
C ASN A 59 7.74 -1.69 -9.52
N GLY A 60 6.84 -2.47 -8.91
CA GLY A 60 6.21 -3.63 -9.54
C GLY A 60 4.93 -3.28 -10.31
N ALA A 61 4.58 -4.15 -11.25
CA ALA A 61 3.28 -4.18 -11.91
C ALA A 61 2.54 -5.48 -11.58
N ALA A 62 1.21 -5.43 -11.54
CA ALA A 62 0.37 -6.59 -11.26
C ALA A 62 -0.93 -6.53 -12.07
N PRO A 63 -1.32 -7.63 -12.73
CA PRO A 63 -2.57 -7.69 -13.48
C PRO A 63 -3.77 -7.77 -12.53
N ARG A 64 -4.94 -7.36 -13.02
CA ARG A 64 -6.19 -7.46 -12.26
C ARG A 64 -6.51 -8.87 -11.76
N SER A 65 -6.08 -9.91 -12.48
CA SER A 65 -6.31 -11.30 -12.06
C SER A 65 -5.63 -11.67 -10.74
N ALA A 66 -4.60 -10.93 -10.32
CA ALA A 66 -3.91 -11.13 -9.05
C ALA A 66 -4.51 -10.30 -7.89
N HIS A 67 -5.38 -9.33 -8.18
CA HIS A 67 -5.98 -8.45 -7.19
C HIS A 67 -7.06 -9.17 -6.36
N LEU A 68 -6.83 -9.30 -5.05
CA LEU A 68 -7.70 -10.04 -4.13
C LEU A 68 -9.01 -9.31 -3.82
N GLY A 69 -9.03 -7.98 -3.97
CA GLY A 69 -10.27 -7.22 -4.05
C GLY A 69 -10.29 -5.91 -3.27
N SER A 70 -11.01 -4.95 -3.84
CA SER A 70 -11.28 -3.64 -3.25
C SER A 70 -12.54 -3.68 -2.39
N VAL A 71 -12.57 -2.99 -1.26
CA VAL A 71 -13.77 -2.85 -0.41
C VAL A 71 -14.24 -1.41 -0.47
N PRO A 72 -15.36 -1.11 -1.17
CA PRO A 72 -15.90 0.24 -1.23
C PRO A 72 -16.13 0.89 0.14
N PRO A 73 -15.86 2.20 0.28
CA PRO A 73 -16.13 2.93 1.51
C PRO A 73 -17.62 3.03 1.81
N VAL A 74 -17.98 3.04 3.09
CA VAL A 74 -19.34 3.28 3.57
C VAL A 74 -19.45 4.67 4.20
N SER A 75 -20.61 5.31 4.10
CA SER A 75 -20.83 6.67 4.59
C SER A 75 -21.18 6.76 6.07
N GLN A 76 -21.60 5.64 6.68
CA GLN A 76 -22.03 5.56 8.07
C GLN A 76 -21.01 4.75 8.87
N PRO A 77 -20.55 5.23 10.04
CA PRO A 77 -19.53 4.54 10.85
C PRO A 77 -19.87 3.09 11.19
N ASP A 78 -21.15 2.80 11.46
CA ASP A 78 -21.62 1.49 11.89
C ASP A 78 -22.22 0.64 10.76
N ALA A 79 -22.12 1.09 9.51
CA ALA A 79 -22.60 0.30 8.38
C ALA A 79 -21.69 -0.92 8.14
N ALA A 80 -22.33 -2.04 7.80
CA ALA A 80 -21.60 -3.20 7.32
C ALA A 80 -20.82 -2.85 6.04
N LEU A 81 -19.56 -3.28 5.98
CA LEU A 81 -18.77 -3.15 4.76
C LEU A 81 -19.38 -4.01 3.63
N PRO A 82 -19.43 -3.49 2.40
CA PRO A 82 -19.89 -4.26 1.25
C PRO A 82 -18.95 -5.44 0.95
N ALA A 83 -19.44 -6.38 0.14
CA ALA A 83 -18.62 -7.46 -0.38
C ALA A 83 -17.42 -6.87 -1.17
N PRO A 84 -16.23 -7.48 -1.08
CA PRO A 84 -15.09 -7.07 -1.90
C PRO A 84 -15.39 -7.20 -3.40
N LEU A 85 -14.80 -6.32 -4.18
CA LEU A 85 -14.78 -6.34 -5.65
C LEU A 85 -13.48 -7.03 -6.10
N PRO A 86 -13.48 -8.35 -6.37
CA PRO A 86 -12.28 -9.06 -6.79
C PRO A 86 -11.88 -8.62 -8.20
N GLN A 87 -10.57 -8.66 -8.48
CA GLN A 87 -10.03 -8.39 -9.81
C GLN A 87 -10.52 -7.06 -10.42
N ALA A 88 -10.76 -6.05 -9.60
CA ALA A 88 -11.37 -4.79 -10.03
C ALA A 88 -10.43 -3.95 -10.91
N LEU A 89 -9.13 -4.00 -10.61
CA LEU A 89 -8.10 -3.17 -11.24
C LEU A 89 -6.75 -3.89 -11.30
N ALA A 90 -5.94 -3.54 -12.28
CA ALA A 90 -4.51 -3.74 -12.31
C ALA A 90 -3.82 -2.53 -11.65
N ALA A 91 -2.58 -2.71 -11.19
CA ALA A 91 -1.79 -1.63 -10.61
C ALA A 91 -0.33 -1.70 -11.10
N GLU A 92 0.28 -0.55 -11.35
CA GLU A 92 1.66 -0.42 -11.80
C GLU A 92 2.34 0.76 -11.10
N CYS A 93 3.47 0.50 -10.44
CA CYS A 93 4.35 1.58 -10.00
C CYS A 93 5.11 2.14 -11.22
N ARG A 94 4.99 3.44 -11.47
CA ARG A 94 5.73 4.12 -12.55
C ARG A 94 6.97 4.84 -12.02
N GLU A 95 7.84 5.26 -12.93
CA GLU A 95 9.15 5.87 -12.62
C GLU A 95 9.05 7.11 -11.72
N ASN A 96 7.92 7.80 -11.72
CA ASN A 96 7.68 8.98 -10.87
C ASN A 96 7.35 8.64 -9.40
N GLY A 97 7.33 7.35 -9.02
CA GLY A 97 7.12 6.90 -7.64
C GLY A 97 5.65 6.82 -7.21
N PHE A 98 4.72 6.84 -8.17
CA PHE A 98 3.28 6.71 -7.92
C PHE A 98 2.72 5.40 -8.47
N LEU A 99 1.64 4.93 -7.85
CA LEU A 99 0.93 3.72 -8.26
C LEU A 99 -0.22 4.09 -9.20
N TYR A 100 -0.21 3.56 -10.41
CA TYR A 100 -1.23 3.82 -11.43
C TYR A 100 -2.19 2.65 -11.54
N LEU A 101 -3.48 2.96 -11.52
CA LEU A 101 -4.58 2.00 -11.56
C LEU A 101 -5.15 1.92 -12.98
N SER A 102 -5.47 0.70 -13.45
CA SER A 102 -6.22 0.51 -14.70
C SER A 102 -7.19 -0.68 -14.62
N PRO A 103 -8.49 -0.50 -14.94
CA PRO A 103 -9.13 0.78 -15.22
C PRO A 103 -9.22 1.66 -13.95
N ASP A 104 -9.71 2.89 -14.10
CA ASP A 104 -10.06 3.72 -12.95
C ASP A 104 -11.11 2.98 -12.06
N PRO A 105 -11.02 3.09 -10.72
CA PRO A 105 -11.87 2.35 -9.76
C PRO A 105 -13.39 2.53 -9.88
N GLY A 106 -13.87 3.58 -10.56
CA GLY A 106 -15.29 3.85 -10.80
C GLY A 106 -16.03 4.49 -9.63
N ASP A 107 -17.36 4.58 -9.74
CA ASP A 107 -18.23 5.45 -8.92
C ASP A 107 -18.15 5.19 -7.41
N ALA A 108 -17.90 3.95 -7.02
CA ALA A 108 -17.72 3.57 -5.63
C ALA A 108 -16.58 4.32 -4.93
N PHE A 109 -15.64 4.89 -5.69
CA PHE A 109 -14.44 5.58 -5.20
C PHE A 109 -14.34 7.03 -5.72
N ASN A 110 -15.48 7.67 -6.02
CA ASN A 110 -15.48 9.04 -6.57
C ASN A 110 -15.75 10.15 -5.53
N ARG A 111 -16.35 9.82 -4.38
CA ARG A 111 -16.81 10.83 -3.39
C ARG A 111 -15.71 11.78 -2.90
N PHE A 112 -14.49 11.28 -2.75
CA PHE A 112 -13.32 12.01 -2.28
C PHE A 112 -12.17 11.94 -3.30
N LEU A 113 -12.49 11.61 -4.56
CA LEU A 113 -11.51 11.64 -5.65
C LEU A 113 -10.94 13.07 -5.78
N MET A 114 -9.63 13.18 -5.61
CA MET A 114 -8.94 14.46 -5.67
C MET A 114 -8.51 14.81 -7.10
N PRO A 115 -8.21 16.10 -7.39
CA PRO A 115 -7.73 16.54 -8.69
C PRO A 115 -6.54 15.71 -9.20
N GLY A 116 -6.48 15.56 -10.52
CA GLY A 116 -5.44 14.76 -11.19
C GLY A 116 -5.68 13.25 -11.12
N LYS A 117 -6.94 12.80 -10.93
CA LYS A 117 -7.29 11.38 -10.68
C LYS A 117 -6.55 10.80 -9.47
N ASN A 118 -6.41 11.58 -8.40
CA ASN A 118 -5.74 11.14 -7.19
C ASN A 118 -6.71 10.33 -6.31
N TYR A 119 -6.50 9.02 -6.25
CA TYR A 119 -7.25 8.06 -5.45
C TYR A 119 -6.56 7.72 -4.12
N HIS A 120 -5.50 8.43 -3.72
CA HIS A 120 -4.69 8.12 -2.53
C HIS A 120 -5.53 8.02 -1.23
N VAL A 121 -6.62 8.80 -1.12
CA VAL A 121 -7.56 8.71 0.01
C VAL A 121 -8.21 7.32 0.15
N TYR A 122 -8.25 6.55 -0.94
CA TYR A 122 -8.84 5.22 -1.01
C TYR A 122 -7.83 4.09 -0.98
N ASP A 123 -6.53 4.33 -0.76
CA ASP A 123 -5.49 3.29 -0.85
C ASP A 123 -5.81 2.02 -0.04
N ILE A 124 -6.26 2.18 1.20
CA ILE A 124 -6.63 1.04 2.05
C ILE A 124 -7.89 0.34 1.52
N HIS A 125 -8.85 1.09 0.99
CA HIS A 125 -10.07 0.54 0.41
C HIS A 125 -9.81 -0.20 -0.90
N LEU A 126 -8.97 0.36 -1.77
CA LEU A 126 -8.64 -0.20 -3.08
C LEU A 126 -7.92 -1.55 -2.98
N PHE A 127 -7.11 -1.74 -1.93
CA PHE A 127 -6.29 -2.95 -1.74
C PHE A 127 -6.62 -3.69 -0.44
N ALA A 128 -7.82 -3.51 0.10
CA ALA A 128 -8.19 -4.01 1.43
C ALA A 128 -7.93 -5.51 1.60
N MET A 129 -8.26 -6.31 0.59
CA MET A 129 -8.08 -7.76 0.65
C MET A 129 -6.62 -8.19 0.44
N ASP A 130 -5.87 -7.50 -0.40
CA ASP A 130 -4.43 -7.72 -0.57
C ASP A 130 -3.68 -7.41 0.73
N ILE A 131 -3.95 -6.24 1.32
CA ILE A 131 -3.40 -5.80 2.61
C ILE A 131 -3.73 -6.82 3.70
N ARG A 132 -4.99 -7.26 3.78
CA ARG A 132 -5.43 -8.26 4.76
C ARG A 132 -4.66 -9.58 4.61
N ALA A 133 -4.47 -10.05 3.38
CA ALA A 133 -3.72 -11.27 3.12
C ALA A 133 -2.24 -11.12 3.52
N ASN A 134 -1.60 -10.02 3.11
CA ASN A 134 -0.18 -9.80 3.35
C ASN A 134 0.14 -9.48 4.81
N ALA A 135 -0.74 -8.78 5.54
CA ALA A 135 -0.59 -8.56 6.97
C ALA A 135 -0.50 -9.88 7.73
N ARG A 136 -1.37 -10.85 7.42
CA ARG A 136 -1.30 -12.21 7.98
C ARG A 136 0.04 -12.88 7.66
N ASP A 137 0.52 -12.75 6.44
CA ASP A 137 1.73 -13.45 6.00
C ASP A 137 2.99 -12.82 6.62
N ARG A 138 3.06 -11.49 6.74
CA ARG A 138 4.14 -10.78 7.45
C ARG A 138 4.14 -11.04 8.95
N ILE A 139 2.97 -11.13 9.60
CA ILE A 139 2.88 -11.51 11.01
C ILE A 139 3.45 -12.93 11.22
N LYS A 140 3.09 -13.88 10.34
CA LYS A 140 3.67 -15.23 10.38
C LYS A 140 5.18 -15.21 10.18
N ALA A 141 5.69 -14.48 9.18
CA ALA A 141 7.11 -14.35 8.92
C ALA A 141 7.86 -13.76 10.12
N TRP A 142 7.28 -12.74 10.77
CA TRP A 142 7.82 -12.14 11.98
C TRP A 142 7.87 -13.16 13.12
N LEU A 143 6.76 -13.86 13.40
CA LEU A 143 6.68 -14.85 14.46
C LEU A 143 7.70 -15.98 14.26
N LEU A 144 7.86 -16.47 13.03
CA LEU A 144 8.86 -17.51 12.72
C LEU A 144 10.29 -17.03 12.98
N LYS A 145 10.62 -15.79 12.58
CA LYS A 145 11.94 -15.20 12.81
C LYS A 145 12.25 -14.96 14.29
N HIS A 146 11.23 -14.75 15.12
CA HIS A 146 11.39 -14.42 16.55
C HIS A 146 10.98 -15.56 17.49
N ALA A 147 10.49 -16.69 16.98
CA ALA A 147 10.14 -17.87 17.78
C ALA A 147 11.35 -18.44 18.55
N THR A 148 12.57 -18.28 18.03
CA THR A 148 13.82 -18.66 18.71
C THR A 148 14.22 -17.72 19.85
N ALA A 149 13.66 -16.51 19.93
CA ALA A 149 13.94 -15.57 21.03
C ALA A 149 13.15 -15.88 22.30
N THR A 150 12.04 -16.63 22.19
CA THR A 150 11.17 -16.96 23.34
C THR A 150 11.48 -18.35 23.94
N ALA A 151 12.20 -19.22 23.22
CA ALA A 151 12.47 -20.60 23.63
C ALA A 151 13.75 -20.80 24.48
N LEU A 152 14.47 -19.73 24.87
CA LEU A 152 15.73 -19.79 25.62
C LEU A 152 15.67 -19.11 27.01
N GLN A 153 14.51 -19.15 27.67
CA GLN A 153 14.49 -18.97 29.13
C GLN A 153 13.89 -20.22 29.79
N PRO A 154 14.71 -21.11 30.38
CA PRO A 154 14.18 -22.05 31.36
C PRO A 154 13.65 -21.19 32.53
N GLY A 155 12.34 -21.22 32.73
CA GLY A 155 11.75 -20.61 33.93
C GLY A 155 12.35 -21.23 35.20
N PRO A 156 12.51 -20.47 36.29
CA PRO A 156 13.03 -21.03 37.53
C PRO A 156 12.09 -22.14 38.01
N ALA A 157 12.67 -23.29 38.33
CA ALA A 157 11.96 -24.40 38.95
C ALA A 157 11.34 -23.92 40.28
N GLN A 158 10.04 -24.19 40.45
CA GLN A 158 9.37 -24.15 41.75
C GLN A 158 9.37 -25.55 42.34
#